data_AF-A0A158D4Y2-F1
#
_entry.id   AF-A0A158D4Y2-F1
#
_cell.length_a   1.000
_cell.length_b   1.000
_cell.length_c   1.000
_cell.angle_alpha   90.00
_cell.angle_beta   90.00
_cell.angle_gamma   90.00
#
_symmetry.space_group_name_H-M   'P 1'
#
loop_
_entity.id
_entity.type
_entity.pdbx_description
1 polymer ?
#
loop_
_entity_poly.entity_id
_entity_poly.type
_entity_poly.pdbx_seq_one_letter_code
_entity_poly.pdbx_strand_id
1 'polypeptide(L)'
;MTSTRDNNSSSLDSAAVANVRNEVADTAVAFLVDCRLTDQDLTAGIWEMALEYAYKPHPRFWRDIDLAAVVEAISLQYPNWRCAMATGCSTAEEVLYEVDLALYCNGFFEAMAEKMMELPKSARPRTGVAALQWICTELDRNGQVAELLLAQLPEVQCGKHALLLMTCLEQAESGHEMVLLGTQIARCYREKRMDDVA
;
A
#
# COMPACT_ATOMS: atom_id res chain seq x y z
N MET A 1 -30.05 38.69 0.13
CA MET A 1 -30.08 37.23 -0.05
C MET A 1 -28.67 36.77 -0.35
N THR A 2 -27.91 36.44 0.68
CA THR A 2 -26.50 36.01 0.59
C THR A 2 -26.48 34.49 0.46
N SER A 3 -25.91 34.00 -0.65
CA SER A 3 -25.79 32.58 -0.98
C SER A 3 -24.74 31.94 -0.09
N THR A 4 -25.19 31.10 0.85
CA THR A 4 -24.34 30.23 1.67
C THR A 4 -24.49 28.81 1.14
N ARG A 5 -23.81 28.51 0.04
CA ARG A 5 -23.59 27.15 -0.48
C ARG A 5 -22.28 27.25 -1.24
N ASP A 6 -21.27 26.54 -0.74
CA ASP A 6 -20.14 25.95 -1.50
C ASP A 6 -19.01 25.48 -0.56
N ASN A 7 -19.02 25.82 0.74
CA ASN A 7 -17.96 25.38 1.69
C ASN A 7 -18.19 24.02 2.38
N ASN A 8 -19.37 23.39 2.25
CA ASN A 8 -19.67 22.13 2.94
C ASN A 8 -19.23 20.87 2.17
N SER A 9 -19.05 20.96 0.85
CA SER A 9 -18.66 19.80 0.03
C SER A 9 -17.21 19.39 0.27
N SER A 10 -16.28 20.36 0.27
CA SER A 10 -14.84 20.06 0.44
C SER A 10 -14.48 19.60 1.86
N SER A 11 -15.23 20.06 2.87
CA SER A 11 -15.02 19.68 4.27
C SER A 11 -15.46 18.24 4.56
N LEU A 12 -16.49 17.73 3.89
CA LEU A 12 -16.98 16.36 4.04
C LEU A 12 -16.05 15.37 3.34
N ASP A 13 -15.55 15.72 2.15
CA ASP A 13 -14.55 14.91 1.45
C ASP A 13 -13.23 14.86 2.23
N SER A 14 -12.80 15.99 2.82
CA SER A 14 -11.62 16.04 3.69
C SER A 14 -11.76 15.18 4.95
N ALA A 15 -12.93 15.17 5.59
CA ALA A 15 -13.18 14.38 6.79
C ALA A 15 -13.31 12.87 6.48
N ALA A 16 -13.93 12.52 5.36
CA ALA A 16 -14.01 11.13 4.90
C ALA A 16 -12.62 10.57 4.54
N VAL A 17 -11.78 11.35 3.85
CA VAL A 17 -10.39 10.98 3.54
C VAL A 17 -9.51 10.92 4.79
N ALA A 18 -9.75 11.75 5.81
CA ALA A 18 -9.09 11.62 7.12
C ALA A 18 -9.52 10.35 7.87
N ASN A 19 -10.81 9.96 7.78
CA ASN A 19 -11.34 8.77 8.44
C ASN A 19 -10.79 7.46 7.81
N VAL A 20 -10.63 7.41 6.49
CA VAL A 20 -10.01 6.26 5.78
C VAL A 20 -8.50 6.16 6.08
N ARG A 21 -7.80 7.29 6.17
CA ARG A 21 -6.36 7.31 6.53
C ARG A 21 -6.11 6.80 7.96
N ASN A 22 -6.99 7.14 8.89
CA ASN A 22 -6.93 6.60 10.26
C ASN A 22 -7.19 5.09 10.29
N GLU A 23 -8.09 4.56 9.43
CA GLU A 23 -8.40 3.14 9.42
C GLU A 23 -7.20 2.25 9.03
N VAL A 24 -6.36 2.67 8.08
CA VAL A 24 -5.16 1.92 7.69
C VAL A 24 -4.14 1.88 8.82
N ALA A 25 -3.88 3.03 9.45
CA ALA A 25 -2.96 3.13 10.57
C ALA A 25 -3.45 2.28 11.76
N ASP A 26 -4.75 2.37 12.11
CA ASP A 26 -5.37 1.59 13.18
C ASP A 26 -5.30 0.08 12.88
N THR A 27 -5.57 -0.32 11.64
CA THR A 27 -5.50 -1.74 11.21
C THR A 27 -4.07 -2.27 11.26
N ALA A 28 -3.08 -1.47 10.84
CA ALA A 28 -1.67 -1.82 10.93
C ALA A 28 -1.25 -1.97 12.40
N VAL A 29 -1.62 -1.04 13.29
CA VAL A 29 -1.33 -1.14 14.73
C VAL A 29 -1.98 -2.37 15.34
N ALA A 30 -3.25 -2.64 15.02
CA ALA A 30 -3.97 -3.82 15.50
C ALA A 30 -3.27 -5.12 15.08
N PHE A 31 -2.79 -5.20 13.84
CA PHE A 31 -1.99 -6.32 13.36
C PHE A 31 -0.72 -6.53 14.21
N LEU A 32 0.05 -5.47 14.47
CA LEU A 32 1.29 -5.56 15.26
C LEU A 32 1.02 -6.03 16.70
N VAL A 33 -0.06 -5.51 17.31
CA VAL A 33 -0.50 -5.89 18.67
C VAL A 33 -0.95 -7.34 18.72
N ASP A 34 -1.78 -7.78 17.77
CA ASP A 34 -2.25 -9.17 17.68
C ASP A 34 -1.09 -10.14 17.46
N CYS A 35 -0.05 -9.69 16.74
CA CYS A 35 1.18 -10.45 16.53
C CYS A 35 2.14 -10.42 17.73
N ARG A 36 1.82 -9.67 18.79
CA ARG A 36 2.61 -9.52 20.03
C ARG A 36 4.04 -9.05 19.77
N LEU A 37 4.21 -8.22 18.75
CA LEU A 37 5.49 -7.61 18.43
C LEU A 37 5.86 -6.59 19.49
N THR A 38 7.14 -6.34 19.65
CA THR A 38 7.73 -5.37 20.58
C THR A 38 8.45 -4.27 19.80
N ASP A 39 8.91 -3.23 20.50
CA ASP A 39 9.71 -2.14 19.93
C ASP A 39 10.92 -2.64 19.10
N GLN A 40 11.49 -3.81 19.43
CA GLN A 40 12.66 -4.38 18.74
C GLN A 40 12.30 -5.09 17.44
N ASP A 41 11.04 -5.49 17.25
CA ASP A 41 10.61 -6.29 16.11
C ASP A 41 10.23 -5.44 14.88
N LEU A 42 10.16 -4.11 15.02
CA LEU A 42 9.62 -3.16 14.03
C LEU A 42 10.57 -2.87 12.84
N THR A 43 11.00 -3.93 12.16
CA THR A 43 11.76 -3.90 10.90
C THR A 43 10.90 -3.50 9.70
N ALA A 44 11.50 -3.01 8.61
CA ALA A 44 10.74 -2.60 7.41
C ALA A 44 9.79 -3.68 6.89
N GLY A 45 10.23 -4.94 6.84
CA GLY A 45 9.38 -6.06 6.42
C GLY A 45 8.17 -6.31 7.34
N ILE A 46 8.26 -5.97 8.63
CA ILE A 46 7.11 -6.04 9.56
C ILE A 46 6.13 -4.89 9.31
N TRP A 47 6.63 -3.69 9.02
CA TRP A 47 5.79 -2.56 8.63
C TRP A 47 5.07 -2.83 7.31
N GLU A 48 5.78 -3.30 6.30
CA GLU A 48 5.21 -3.72 5.02
C GLU A 48 4.13 -4.80 5.21
N MET A 49 4.39 -5.81 6.05
CA MET A 49 3.41 -6.85 6.35
C MET A 49 2.15 -6.32 7.04
N ALA A 50 2.29 -5.34 7.94
CA ALA A 50 1.16 -4.68 8.59
C ALA A 50 0.32 -3.87 7.59
N LEU A 51 0.96 -3.20 6.64
CA LEU A 51 0.29 -2.44 5.58
C LEU A 51 -0.40 -3.38 4.56
N GLU A 52 0.26 -4.49 4.21
CA GLU A 52 -0.32 -5.57 3.40
C GLU A 52 -1.53 -6.23 4.08
N TYR A 53 -1.52 -6.35 5.42
CA TYR A 53 -2.67 -6.81 6.18
C TYR A 53 -3.86 -5.83 6.08
N ALA A 54 -3.56 -4.53 6.11
CA ALA A 54 -4.56 -3.47 5.98
C ALA A 54 -5.09 -3.28 4.54
N TYR A 55 -4.46 -3.91 3.55
CA TYR A 55 -4.81 -3.77 2.13
C TYR A 55 -6.29 -4.07 1.84
N LYS A 56 -6.92 -3.15 1.11
CA LYS A 56 -8.24 -3.32 0.50
C LYS A 56 -8.15 -3.05 -1.00
N PRO A 57 -8.76 -3.89 -1.86
CA PRO A 57 -8.69 -3.72 -3.31
C PRO A 57 -9.64 -2.61 -3.78
N HIS A 58 -9.27 -1.35 -3.52
CA HIS A 58 -9.95 -0.18 -4.05
C HIS A 58 -8.94 0.79 -4.71
N PRO A 59 -9.38 1.61 -5.68
CA PRO A 59 -8.53 2.62 -6.29
C PRO A 59 -7.91 3.54 -5.23
N ARG A 60 -6.68 3.97 -5.49
CA ARG A 60 -5.89 4.87 -4.62
C ARG A 60 -5.51 4.32 -3.24
N PHE A 61 -5.80 3.07 -2.89
CA PHE A 61 -5.47 2.51 -1.57
C PHE A 61 -4.03 2.83 -1.17
N TRP A 62 -3.04 2.44 -1.98
CA TRP A 62 -1.64 2.62 -1.64
C TRP A 62 -1.21 4.08 -1.72
N ARG A 63 -1.71 4.82 -2.70
CA ARG A 63 -1.34 6.25 -2.91
C ARG A 63 -1.91 7.18 -1.84
N ASP A 64 -2.97 6.78 -1.15
CA ASP A 64 -3.62 7.59 -0.13
C ASP A 64 -3.13 7.27 1.29
N ILE A 65 -2.21 6.31 1.46
CA ILE A 65 -1.55 6.04 2.74
C ILE A 65 -0.68 7.23 3.14
N ASP A 66 -0.96 7.79 4.30
CA ASP A 66 -0.14 8.83 4.93
C ASP A 66 0.87 8.17 5.87
N LEU A 67 2.11 8.01 5.40
CA LEU A 67 3.17 7.38 6.19
C LEU A 67 3.40 8.12 7.51
N ALA A 68 3.26 9.45 7.56
CA ALA A 68 3.45 10.19 8.80
C ALA A 68 2.39 9.81 9.85
N ALA A 69 1.12 9.66 9.43
CA ALA A 69 0.04 9.20 10.29
C ALA A 69 0.25 7.76 10.78
N VAL A 70 0.70 6.86 9.90
CA VAL A 70 1.04 5.47 10.27
C VAL A 70 2.18 5.45 11.30
N VAL A 71 3.23 6.25 11.06
CA VAL A 71 4.37 6.38 11.97
C VAL A 71 3.94 6.93 13.32
N GLU A 72 3.07 7.93 13.36
CA GLU A 72 2.52 8.48 14.60
C GLU A 72 1.76 7.41 15.38
N ALA A 73 0.81 6.71 14.73
CA ALA A 73 0.03 5.66 15.35
C ALA A 73 0.89 4.52 15.93
N ILE A 74 1.88 4.05 15.16
CA ILE A 74 2.83 3.02 15.62
C ILE A 74 3.69 3.54 16.76
N SER A 75 4.14 4.80 16.71
CA SER A 75 4.96 5.39 17.78
C SER A 75 4.18 5.58 19.08
N LEU A 76 2.86 5.80 19.02
CA LEU A 76 2.00 5.84 20.21
C LEU A 76 1.92 4.47 20.89
N GLN A 77 1.85 3.38 20.10
CA GLN A 77 1.79 2.02 20.62
C GLN A 77 3.17 1.47 21.04
N TYR A 78 4.25 1.92 20.38
CA TYR A 78 5.62 1.45 20.55
C TYR A 78 6.57 2.62 20.82
N PRO A 79 6.51 3.29 21.97
CA PRO A 79 7.20 4.57 22.18
C PRO A 79 8.74 4.50 22.10
N ASN A 80 9.33 3.30 22.20
CA ASN A 80 10.77 3.12 22.26
C ASN A 80 11.36 2.52 20.98
N TRP A 81 10.55 2.25 19.94
CA TRP A 81 11.00 1.53 18.75
C TRP A 81 12.20 2.17 18.08
N ARG A 82 12.23 3.51 17.97
CA ARG A 82 13.38 4.24 17.42
C ARG A 82 14.65 4.00 18.23
N CYS A 83 14.55 4.03 19.55
CA CYS A 83 15.69 3.76 20.43
C CYS A 83 16.13 2.30 20.36
N ALA A 84 15.19 1.36 20.25
CA ALA A 84 15.48 -0.06 20.09
C ALA A 84 16.27 -0.34 18.80
N MET A 85 15.90 0.30 17.69
CA MET A 85 16.59 0.15 16.41
C MET A 85 18.00 0.71 16.41
N ALA A 86 18.30 1.76 17.19
CA ALA A 86 19.65 2.31 17.32
C ALA A 86 20.69 1.28 17.85
N THR A 87 20.23 0.19 18.44
CA THR A 87 21.08 -0.92 18.91
C THR A 87 21.16 -2.11 17.95
N GLY A 88 20.41 -2.06 16.84
CA GLY A 88 20.29 -3.14 15.86
C GLY A 88 21.12 -2.92 14.59
N CYS A 89 20.78 -3.69 13.55
CA CYS A 89 21.47 -3.66 12.25
C CYS A 89 21.03 -2.51 11.33
N SER A 90 19.87 -1.90 11.60
CA SER A 90 19.28 -0.83 10.79
C SER A 90 18.77 0.28 11.69
N THR A 91 18.94 1.52 11.24
CA THR A 91 18.40 2.70 11.94
C THR A 91 16.91 2.86 11.69
N ALA A 92 16.22 3.63 12.55
CA ALA A 92 14.82 3.94 12.34
C ALA A 92 14.59 4.66 11.00
N GLU A 93 15.51 5.53 10.62
CA GLU A 93 15.47 6.28 9.36
C GLU A 93 15.63 5.36 8.14
N GLU A 94 16.49 4.34 8.22
CA GLU A 94 16.64 3.33 7.15
C GLU A 94 15.36 2.50 7.00
N VAL A 95 14.75 2.08 8.11
CA VAL A 95 13.46 1.36 8.08
C VAL A 95 12.37 2.22 7.45
N LEU A 96 12.25 3.50 7.85
CA LEU A 96 11.25 4.40 7.29
C LEU A 96 11.49 4.68 5.81
N TYR A 97 12.74 4.77 5.38
CA TYR A 97 13.08 4.91 3.97
C TYR A 97 12.67 3.69 3.14
N GLU A 98 12.92 2.48 3.64
CA GLU A 98 12.48 1.24 2.97
C GLU A 98 10.95 1.16 2.85
N VAL A 99 10.24 1.50 3.93
CA VAL A 99 8.76 1.52 3.94
C VAL A 99 8.21 2.59 2.98
N ASP A 100 8.80 3.78 2.95
CA ASP A 100 8.40 4.85 2.02
C ASP A 100 8.63 4.43 0.56
N LEU A 101 9.75 3.78 0.28
CA LEU A 101 10.04 3.24 -1.05
C LEU A 101 9.04 2.15 -1.44
N ALA A 102 8.67 1.25 -0.53
CA ALA A 102 7.66 0.22 -0.76
C ALA A 102 6.28 0.84 -1.06
N LEU A 103 5.86 1.85 -0.29
CA LEU A 103 4.62 2.59 -0.53
C LEU A 103 4.63 3.31 -1.89
N TYR A 104 5.74 3.95 -2.23
CA TYR A 104 5.92 4.59 -3.53
C TYR A 104 5.78 3.58 -4.68
N CYS A 105 6.45 2.41 -4.58
CA CYS A 105 6.38 1.37 -5.60
C CYS A 105 4.95 0.82 -5.74
N ASN A 106 4.29 0.48 -4.63
CA ASN A 106 2.92 -0.01 -4.64
C ASN A 106 1.94 1.01 -5.20
N GLY A 107 2.07 2.28 -4.82
CA GLY A 107 1.26 3.37 -5.37
C GLY A 107 1.49 3.58 -6.87
N PHE A 108 2.73 3.42 -7.34
CA PHE A 108 3.04 3.45 -8.77
C PHE A 108 2.41 2.29 -9.53
N PHE A 109 2.51 1.05 -9.02
CA PHE A 109 1.89 -0.12 -9.64
C PHE A 109 0.36 0.00 -9.67
N GLU A 110 -0.25 0.52 -8.61
CA GLU A 110 -1.68 0.80 -8.53
C GLU A 110 -2.11 1.83 -9.58
N ALA A 111 -1.35 2.92 -9.73
CA ALA A 111 -1.63 3.92 -10.76
C ALA A 111 -1.58 3.33 -12.18
N MET A 112 -0.63 2.43 -12.44
CA MET A 112 -0.54 1.74 -13.73
C MET A 112 -1.68 0.74 -13.91
N ALA A 113 -2.08 0.04 -12.85
CA ALA A 113 -3.23 -0.85 -12.86
C ALA A 113 -4.52 -0.11 -13.21
N GLU A 114 -4.78 1.03 -12.56
CA GLU A 114 -5.94 1.87 -12.83
C GLU A 114 -5.96 2.38 -14.28
N LYS A 115 -4.83 2.87 -14.80
CA LYS A 115 -4.76 3.28 -16.21
C LYS A 115 -5.00 2.11 -17.18
N MET A 116 -4.53 0.90 -16.87
CA MET A 116 -4.87 -0.28 -17.68
C MET A 116 -6.36 -0.61 -17.60
N MET A 117 -7.03 -0.36 -16.48
CA MET A 117 -8.49 -0.54 -16.36
C MET A 117 -9.29 0.44 -17.22
N GLU A 118 -8.75 1.60 -17.58
CA GLU A 118 -9.39 2.54 -18.51
C GLU A 118 -9.52 1.94 -19.93
N LEU A 119 -8.72 0.93 -20.26
CA LEU A 119 -8.83 0.21 -21.53
C LEU A 119 -10.11 -0.64 -21.59
N PRO A 120 -10.69 -0.84 -22.80
CA PRO A 120 -11.69 -1.87 -22.99
C PRO A 120 -11.20 -3.23 -22.50
N LYS A 121 -12.08 -4.03 -21.83
CA LYS A 121 -11.71 -5.34 -21.26
C LYS A 121 -10.98 -6.27 -22.24
N SER A 122 -11.32 -6.20 -23.53
CA SER A 122 -10.67 -7.00 -24.58
C SER A 122 -9.23 -6.57 -24.89
N ALA A 123 -8.86 -5.33 -24.58
CA ALA A 123 -7.55 -4.75 -24.84
C ALA A 123 -6.63 -4.73 -23.60
N ARG A 124 -7.14 -5.08 -22.41
CA ARG A 124 -6.35 -5.12 -21.18
C ARG A 124 -5.26 -6.20 -21.27
N PRO A 125 -4.02 -5.90 -20.83
CA PRO A 125 -2.95 -6.90 -20.80
C PRO A 125 -3.33 -8.12 -19.94
N ARG A 126 -2.92 -9.31 -20.38
CA ARG A 126 -3.22 -10.58 -19.68
C ARG A 126 -2.01 -11.29 -19.08
N THR A 127 -0.82 -10.74 -19.34
CA THR A 127 0.45 -11.29 -18.86
C THR A 127 1.32 -10.16 -18.33
N GLY A 128 2.18 -10.44 -17.37
CA GLY A 128 3.07 -9.42 -16.80
C GLY A 128 3.99 -8.80 -17.86
N VAL A 129 4.38 -9.56 -18.89
CA VAL A 129 5.18 -9.04 -20.02
C VAL A 129 4.37 -8.05 -20.86
N ALA A 130 3.13 -8.38 -21.21
CA ALA A 130 2.26 -7.48 -21.98
C ALA A 130 1.92 -6.22 -21.17
N ALA A 131 1.71 -6.36 -19.86
CA ALA A 131 1.48 -5.23 -18.95
C ALA A 131 2.72 -4.33 -18.91
N LEU A 132 3.92 -4.88 -18.75
CA LEU A 132 5.16 -4.10 -18.76
C LEU A 132 5.35 -3.35 -20.09
N GLN A 133 5.14 -4.02 -21.23
CA GLN A 133 5.24 -3.38 -22.55
C GLN A 133 4.26 -2.21 -22.69
N TRP A 134 3.02 -2.40 -22.24
CA TRP A 134 2.01 -1.36 -22.23
C TRP A 134 2.42 -0.19 -21.32
N ILE A 135 2.85 -0.47 -20.09
CA ILE A 135 3.30 0.53 -19.11
C ILE A 135 4.47 1.36 -19.67
N CYS A 136 5.52 0.71 -20.18
CA CYS A 136 6.66 1.42 -20.74
C CYS A 136 6.25 2.34 -21.91
N THR A 137 5.34 1.87 -22.77
CA THR A 137 4.83 2.68 -23.90
C THR A 137 4.02 3.88 -23.41
N GLU A 138 3.22 3.71 -22.37
CA GLU A 138 2.41 4.78 -21.77
C GLU A 138 3.30 5.84 -21.09
N LEU A 139 4.30 5.41 -20.31
CA LEU A 139 5.24 6.29 -19.64
C LEU A 139 6.11 7.08 -20.63
N ASP A 140 6.60 6.41 -21.68
CA ASP A 140 7.37 7.05 -22.75
C ASP A 140 6.53 8.12 -23.47
N ARG A 141 5.28 7.80 -23.82
CA ARG A 141 4.35 8.75 -24.44
C ARG A 141 4.10 9.98 -23.57
N ASN A 142 4.07 9.81 -22.26
CA ASN A 142 3.80 10.88 -21.28
C ASN A 142 5.08 11.58 -20.79
N GLY A 143 6.26 11.21 -21.27
CA GLY A 143 7.54 11.81 -20.85
C GLY A 143 7.94 11.52 -19.40
N GLN A 144 7.43 10.45 -18.81
CA GLN A 144 7.68 10.06 -17.42
C GLN A 144 8.97 9.25 -17.29
N VAL A 145 10.10 9.93 -17.44
CA VAL A 145 11.43 9.28 -17.58
C VAL A 145 11.84 8.50 -16.32
N ALA A 146 11.60 9.03 -15.12
CA ALA A 146 12.02 8.36 -13.88
C ALA A 146 11.24 7.07 -13.65
N GLU A 147 9.92 7.11 -13.83
CA GLU A 147 9.02 5.97 -13.73
C GLU A 147 9.28 4.94 -14.83
N LEU A 148 9.63 5.38 -16.04
CA LEU A 148 10.03 4.49 -17.12
C LEU A 148 11.28 3.69 -16.75
N LEU A 149 12.31 4.36 -16.21
CA LEU A 149 13.53 3.70 -15.74
C LEU A 149 13.23 2.70 -14.62
N LEU A 150 12.39 3.09 -13.65
CA LEU A 150 11.95 2.20 -12.57
C LEU A 150 11.21 0.97 -13.11
N ALA A 151 10.26 1.16 -14.02
CA ALA A 151 9.46 0.07 -14.58
C ALA A 151 10.31 -0.96 -15.33
N GLN A 152 11.41 -0.51 -15.94
CA GLN A 152 12.34 -1.35 -16.70
C GLN A 152 13.30 -2.19 -15.84
N LEU A 153 13.45 -1.89 -14.55
CA LEU A 153 14.29 -2.68 -13.65
C LEU A 153 13.70 -4.08 -13.46
N PRO A 154 14.43 -5.16 -13.82
CA PRO A 154 13.92 -6.53 -13.71
C PRO A 154 13.47 -6.90 -12.29
N GLU A 155 14.15 -6.40 -11.28
CA GLU A 155 13.90 -6.67 -9.86
C GLU A 155 12.54 -6.15 -9.40
N VAL A 156 12.09 -5.03 -9.98
CA VAL A 156 10.81 -4.37 -9.67
C VAL A 156 9.62 -5.18 -10.18
N GLN A 157 9.81 -5.94 -11.27
CA GLN A 157 8.76 -6.76 -11.90
C GLN A 157 7.45 -5.98 -12.15
N CYS A 158 7.56 -4.70 -12.53
CA CYS A 158 6.45 -3.73 -12.58
C CYS A 158 5.19 -4.27 -13.27
N GLY A 159 5.34 -4.87 -14.45
CA GLY A 159 4.19 -5.41 -15.19
C GLY A 159 3.45 -6.55 -14.47
N LYS A 160 4.14 -7.36 -13.65
CA LYS A 160 3.47 -8.40 -12.85
C LYS A 160 2.67 -7.79 -11.70
N HIS A 161 3.27 -6.85 -10.96
CA HIS A 161 2.61 -6.20 -9.83
C HIS A 161 1.40 -5.38 -10.28
N ALA A 162 1.54 -4.57 -11.33
CA ALA A 162 0.43 -3.79 -11.88
C ALA A 162 -0.70 -4.70 -12.43
N LEU A 163 -0.37 -5.81 -13.10
CA LEU A 163 -1.37 -6.77 -13.56
C LEU A 163 -2.11 -7.43 -12.39
N LEU A 164 -1.40 -7.79 -11.32
CA LEU A 164 -2.00 -8.38 -10.13
C LEU A 164 -2.98 -7.40 -9.47
N LEU A 165 -2.58 -6.15 -9.27
CA LEU A 165 -3.45 -5.11 -8.71
C LEU A 165 -4.66 -4.83 -9.61
N MET A 166 -4.48 -4.77 -10.94
CA MET A 166 -5.59 -4.64 -11.89
C MET A 166 -6.59 -5.79 -11.72
N THR A 167 -6.10 -7.02 -11.59
CA THR A 167 -6.95 -8.20 -11.39
C THR A 167 -7.71 -8.09 -10.06
N CYS A 168 -7.05 -7.68 -8.97
CA CYS A 168 -7.70 -7.48 -7.68
C CYS A 168 -8.82 -6.43 -7.75
N LEU A 169 -8.57 -5.30 -8.40
CA LEU A 169 -9.55 -4.24 -8.59
C LEU A 169 -10.75 -4.72 -9.42
N GLU A 170 -10.51 -5.47 -10.51
CA GLU A 170 -11.59 -6.05 -11.33
C GLU A 170 -12.46 -7.07 -10.57
N GLN A 171 -11.84 -7.90 -9.72
CA GLN A 171 -12.55 -8.85 -8.87
C GLN A 171 -13.40 -8.11 -7.82
N ALA A 172 -12.84 -7.06 -7.21
CA ALA A 172 -13.54 -6.23 -6.24
C ALA A 172 -14.75 -5.50 -6.87
N GLU A 173 -14.62 -4.94 -8.07
CA GLU A 173 -15.75 -4.37 -8.84
C GLU A 173 -16.86 -5.40 -9.11
N SER A 174 -16.48 -6.68 -9.20
CA SER A 174 -17.40 -7.80 -9.42
C SER A 174 -17.95 -8.39 -8.11
N GLY A 175 -17.62 -7.80 -6.95
CA GLY A 175 -18.05 -8.27 -5.62
C GLY A 175 -17.33 -9.53 -5.12
N HIS A 176 -16.20 -9.90 -5.73
CA HIS A 176 -15.40 -11.05 -5.31
C HIS A 176 -14.20 -10.58 -4.48
N GLU A 177 -13.93 -11.24 -3.36
CA GLU A 177 -12.71 -11.01 -2.59
C GLU A 177 -11.55 -11.74 -3.26
N MET A 178 -10.60 -10.98 -3.82
CA MET A 178 -9.29 -11.50 -4.20
C MET A 178 -8.26 -10.97 -3.21
N VAL A 179 -7.55 -11.89 -2.56
CA VAL A 179 -6.54 -11.58 -1.54
C VAL A 179 -5.17 -11.61 -2.21
N LEU A 180 -4.39 -10.53 -2.07
CA LEU A 180 -2.98 -10.52 -2.49
C LEU A 180 -2.19 -11.56 -1.69
N LEU A 181 -1.13 -12.13 -2.28
CA LEU A 181 -0.27 -13.07 -1.57
C LEU A 181 0.33 -12.43 -0.30
N GLY A 182 0.73 -11.16 -0.36
CA GLY A 182 1.21 -10.38 0.79
C GLY A 182 0.17 -10.34 1.91
N THR A 183 -1.05 -9.90 1.60
CA THR A 183 -2.19 -9.93 2.53
C THR A 183 -2.45 -11.33 3.10
N GLN A 184 -2.38 -12.39 2.29
CA GLN A 184 -2.57 -13.76 2.76
C GLN A 184 -1.46 -14.19 3.74
N ILE A 185 -0.20 -13.89 3.41
CA ILE A 185 0.94 -14.16 4.30
C ILE A 185 0.77 -13.42 5.63
N ALA A 186 0.37 -12.14 5.60
CA ALA A 186 0.13 -11.36 6.79
C ALA A 186 -1.00 -11.96 7.65
N ARG A 187 -2.13 -12.35 7.04
CA ARG A 187 -3.23 -13.04 7.74
C ARG A 187 -2.75 -14.32 8.41
N CYS A 188 -2.04 -15.19 7.69
CA CYS A 188 -1.49 -16.43 8.25
C CYS A 188 -0.44 -16.19 9.34
N TYR A 189 0.37 -15.14 9.22
CA TYR A 189 1.34 -14.75 10.24
C TYR A 189 0.63 -14.37 11.55
N ARG A 190 -0.39 -13.52 11.46
CA ARG A 190 -1.22 -13.11 12.60
C ARG A 190 -1.91 -14.31 13.25
N GLU A 191 -2.54 -15.18 12.46
CA GLU A 191 -3.20 -16.39 12.96
C GLU A 191 -2.24 -17.26 13.78
N LYS A 192 -1.05 -17.56 13.24
CA LYS A 192 -0.05 -18.35 13.97
C LYS A 192 0.40 -17.70 15.28
N ARG A 193 0.63 -16.39 15.28
CA ARG A 193 1.02 -15.65 16.49
C ARG A 193 -0.07 -15.65 17.56
N MET A 194 -1.33 -15.69 17.16
CA MET A 194 -2.46 -15.79 18.07
C MET A 194 -2.70 -17.22 18.58
N ASP A 195 -2.43 -18.23 17.76
CA ASP A 195 -2.62 -19.65 18.10
C ASP A 195 -1.54 -20.20 19.05
N ASP A 196 -0.31 -19.67 19.02
CA ASP A 196 0.80 -20.01 19.95
C ASP A 196 0.47 -19.74 21.45
N VAL A 197 -0.77 -19.36 21.74
CA VAL A 197 -1.30 -18.91 23.03
C VAL A 197 -2.31 -19.91 23.60
N ALA A 198 -2.87 -20.80 22.77
CA ALA A 198 -3.88 -21.79 23.16
C ALA A 198 -3.23 -23.10 23.65
#